data_AF-A0AAN7E7S1-F1
#
_entry.id   AF-A0AAN7E7S1-F1
#
_cell.length_a   1.000
_cell.length_b   1.000
_cell.length_c   1.000
_cell.angle_alpha   90.00
_cell.angle_beta   90.00
_cell.angle_gamma   90.00
#
_symmetry.space_group_name_H-M   'P 1'
#
loop_
_entity.id
_entity.type
_entity.pdbx_description
1 polymer ?
#
loop_
_entity_poly.entity_id
_entity_poly.type
_entity_poly.pdbx_seq_one_letter_code
_entity_poly.pdbx_strand_id
1 'polypeptide(L)'
;MISISIKSNSIVIPSEPTPSGLLQLSESDQVAQWTHAPAIYIYKPSNNIPFSFEKTKNALSRALVHFYPLAGQLRWIEGGRLELDCNAMGVQISEAYADTKLDELGDFAPTGVVEDLVPKIDYTTPIEEWPLFLAQLTRFSCGGICVGTGVSHTMADGLSATNFISSWAKLARGCDLEDHEIPFLDRTVLKSSEPLMKPRFDHITYTTKSPLVIGSLDAKEEQKKETSVTLLKLTREQVEGLKNRANNETPHQENGVSTIRPYSRYEAISGHMWRCVGKVRHVPDHDNQPTRVRILVDVRNRLNPPLPPQYFGNAICATVTSNCLYSDLLSKPLNYSAGKLREAIETVTDEYIRSNFDFIASQKHVGGLRNSFHIRGLGTEAPFLGNPNLSLGSWMNLPV
;
A
#
# COMPACT_ATOMS: atom_id res chain seq x y z
N MET A 1 3.26 26.79 -14.43
CA MET A 1 2.96 25.37 -14.75
C MET A 1 4.25 24.73 -15.17
N ILE A 2 4.61 23.62 -14.54
CA ILE A 2 5.78 22.84 -14.95
C ILE A 2 5.38 22.07 -16.21
N SER A 3 6.19 22.19 -17.27
CA SER A 3 5.99 21.41 -18.48
C SER A 3 6.86 20.16 -18.39
N ILE A 4 6.20 18.99 -18.43
CA ILE A 4 6.88 17.70 -18.59
C ILE A 4 6.61 17.24 -20.03
N SER A 5 7.68 17.02 -20.78
CA SER A 5 7.60 16.47 -22.14
C SER A 5 8.08 15.03 -22.13
N ILE A 6 7.21 14.10 -22.55
CA ILE A 6 7.59 12.71 -22.81
C ILE A 6 8.29 12.66 -24.17
N LYS A 7 9.56 12.25 -24.17
CA LYS A 7 10.38 12.14 -25.39
C LYS A 7 10.20 10.79 -26.06
N SER A 8 10.11 9.71 -25.28
CA SER A 8 9.91 8.37 -25.81
C SER A 8 9.16 7.48 -24.83
N ASN A 9 8.42 6.52 -25.39
CA ASN A 9 7.81 5.40 -24.67
C ASN A 9 8.37 4.11 -25.25
N SER A 10 8.61 3.12 -24.42
CA SER A 10 9.11 1.81 -24.83
C SER A 10 8.44 0.71 -24.02
N ILE A 11 8.14 -0.41 -24.67
CA ILE A 11 7.85 -1.66 -23.99
C ILE A 11 9.17 -2.40 -23.76
N VAL A 12 9.36 -2.87 -22.54
CA VAL A 12 10.55 -3.63 -22.12
C VAL A 12 10.09 -5.05 -21.77
N ILE A 13 10.60 -6.02 -22.51
CA ILE A 13 10.37 -7.44 -22.26
C ILE A 13 11.54 -8.04 -21.47
N PRO A 14 11.37 -9.20 -20.81
CA PRO A 14 12.47 -9.95 -20.21
C PRO A 14 13.63 -10.19 -21.20
N SER A 15 14.88 -10.10 -20.74
CA SER A 15 16.05 -10.29 -21.60
C SER A 15 16.30 -11.75 -21.99
N GLU A 16 15.63 -12.69 -21.33
CA GLU A 16 15.75 -14.14 -21.52
C GLU A 16 14.35 -14.77 -21.51
N PRO A 17 14.16 -15.98 -22.10
CA PRO A 17 12.89 -16.69 -22.01
C PRO A 17 12.48 -16.94 -20.55
N THR A 18 11.22 -16.64 -20.22
CA THR A 18 10.65 -16.81 -18.88
C THR A 18 9.55 -17.86 -18.87
N PRO A 19 9.21 -18.46 -17.71
CA PRO A 19 8.07 -19.35 -17.61
C PRO A 19 6.79 -18.70 -18.15
N SER A 20 6.06 -19.45 -18.98
CA SER A 20 4.82 -18.99 -19.61
C SER A 20 3.60 -19.71 -19.07
N GLY A 21 2.45 -19.05 -19.09
CA GLY A 21 1.14 -19.64 -18.78
C GLY A 21 0.45 -18.98 -17.59
N LEU A 22 -0.61 -19.63 -17.14
CA LEU A 22 -1.50 -19.05 -16.14
C LEU A 22 -0.96 -19.24 -14.73
N LEU A 23 -0.90 -18.13 -13.98
CA LEU A 23 -0.52 -18.11 -12.59
C LEU A 23 -1.73 -17.68 -11.74
N GLN A 24 -2.11 -18.55 -10.80
CA GLN A 24 -3.18 -18.26 -9.86
C GLN A 24 -2.72 -17.24 -8.81
N LEU A 25 -3.54 -16.22 -8.60
CA LEU A 25 -3.31 -15.18 -7.60
C LEU A 25 -3.86 -15.62 -6.24
N SER A 26 -3.16 -15.26 -5.16
CA SER A 26 -3.57 -15.61 -3.79
C SER A 26 -4.80 -14.81 -3.34
N GLU A 27 -5.48 -15.24 -2.27
CA GLU A 27 -6.63 -14.50 -1.73
C GLU A 27 -6.26 -13.07 -1.29
N SER A 28 -5.02 -12.87 -0.86
CA SER A 28 -4.45 -11.56 -0.53
C SER A 28 -4.33 -10.66 -1.78
N ASP A 29 -3.91 -11.22 -2.91
CA ASP A 29 -3.87 -10.50 -4.20
C ASP A 29 -5.27 -10.16 -4.71
N GLN A 30 -6.25 -11.07 -4.51
CA GLN A 30 -7.62 -10.87 -4.99
C GLN A 30 -8.34 -9.70 -4.32
N VAL A 31 -7.97 -9.38 -3.07
CA VAL A 31 -8.53 -8.25 -2.31
C VAL A 31 -7.65 -6.99 -2.35
N ALA A 32 -6.46 -7.08 -2.96
CA ALA A 32 -5.70 -5.91 -3.34
C ALA A 32 -6.44 -5.11 -4.42
N GLN A 33 -6.04 -3.85 -4.59
CA GLN A 33 -6.64 -3.03 -5.64
C GLN A 33 -6.20 -3.48 -7.02
N TRP A 34 -7.13 -3.48 -7.96
CA TRP A 34 -6.86 -3.76 -9.37
C TRP A 34 -6.15 -2.60 -10.09
N THR A 35 -6.05 -1.44 -9.44
CA THR A 35 -5.32 -0.27 -9.95
C THR A 35 -3.83 -0.32 -9.59
N HIS A 36 -3.09 0.70 -9.98
CA HIS A 36 -1.65 0.79 -9.74
C HIS A 36 -1.36 1.67 -8.53
N ALA A 37 -0.34 1.28 -7.76
CA ALA A 37 0.25 2.08 -6.70
C ALA A 37 1.28 3.02 -7.31
N PRO A 38 1.07 4.35 -7.30
CA PRO A 38 2.08 5.29 -7.75
C PRO A 38 3.14 5.52 -6.66
N ALA A 39 4.40 5.65 -7.07
CA ALA A 39 5.49 6.13 -6.22
C ALA A 39 6.46 7.02 -7.02
N ILE A 40 7.12 7.95 -6.34
CA ILE A 40 8.20 8.75 -6.93
C ILE A 40 9.48 8.58 -6.12
N TYR A 41 10.61 8.52 -6.82
CA TYR A 41 11.94 8.49 -6.23
C TYR A 41 12.72 9.70 -6.77
N ILE A 42 13.14 10.57 -5.85
CA ILE A 42 13.75 11.86 -6.20
C ILE A 42 15.26 11.80 -5.95
N TYR A 43 16.03 12.05 -7.00
CA TYR A 43 17.49 12.05 -6.98
C TYR A 43 18.01 13.44 -7.30
N LYS A 44 18.81 13.99 -6.38
CA LYS A 44 19.54 15.25 -6.60
C LYS A 44 20.60 15.07 -7.68
N PRO A 45 20.95 16.13 -8.43
CA PRO A 45 22.04 16.06 -9.39
C PRO A 45 23.34 15.61 -8.71
N SER A 46 24.02 14.65 -9.34
CA SER A 46 25.31 14.12 -8.88
C SER A 46 26.34 14.26 -9.97
N ASN A 47 27.55 14.73 -9.60
CA ASN A 47 28.65 14.93 -10.55
C ASN A 47 29.44 13.64 -10.83
N ASN A 48 29.19 12.56 -10.08
CA ASN A 48 30.07 11.40 -10.09
C ASN A 48 29.67 10.32 -11.12
N ILE A 49 28.37 10.19 -11.44
CA ILE A 49 27.88 9.19 -12.39
C ILE A 49 26.73 9.80 -13.20
N PRO A 50 26.88 9.99 -14.53
CA PRO A 50 25.80 10.47 -15.36
C PRO A 50 24.71 9.39 -15.47
N PHE A 51 23.47 9.80 -15.28
CA PHE A 51 22.31 8.94 -15.52
C PHE A 51 22.21 8.55 -16.99
N SER A 52 21.82 7.30 -17.24
CA SER A 52 21.67 6.75 -18.58
C SER A 52 20.34 6.00 -18.67
N PHE A 53 19.43 6.54 -19.48
CA PHE A 53 18.14 5.92 -19.77
C PHE A 53 18.31 4.49 -20.32
N GLU A 54 19.20 4.30 -21.28
CA GLU A 54 19.48 2.98 -21.88
C GLU A 54 20.00 1.97 -20.88
N LYS A 55 20.92 2.34 -19.98
CA LYS A 55 21.39 1.44 -18.93
C LYS A 55 20.25 1.03 -18.00
N THR A 56 19.41 1.98 -17.60
CA THR A 56 18.26 1.73 -16.73
C THR A 56 17.21 0.85 -17.43
N LYS A 57 16.95 1.07 -18.72
CA LYS A 57 16.07 0.24 -19.56
C LYS A 57 16.58 -1.19 -19.71
N ASN A 58 17.87 -1.37 -20.00
CA ASN A 58 18.49 -2.69 -20.12
C ASN A 58 18.47 -3.45 -18.78
N ALA A 59 18.72 -2.75 -17.68
CA ALA A 59 18.60 -3.33 -16.35
C ALA A 59 17.17 -3.75 -15.99
N LEU A 60 16.16 -3.03 -16.48
CA LEU A 60 14.75 -3.42 -16.32
C LEU A 60 14.47 -4.74 -17.04
N SER A 61 14.93 -4.87 -18.30
CA SER A 61 14.81 -6.11 -19.07
C SER A 61 15.43 -7.32 -18.34
N ARG A 62 16.60 -7.14 -17.73
CA ARG A 62 17.25 -8.16 -16.88
C ARG A 62 16.46 -8.46 -15.61
N ALA A 63 15.96 -7.43 -14.91
CA ALA A 63 15.15 -7.61 -13.71
C ALA A 63 13.90 -8.45 -13.98
N LEU A 64 13.26 -8.23 -15.14
CA LEU A 64 12.06 -8.96 -15.54
C LEU A 64 12.29 -10.45 -15.81
N VAL A 65 13.53 -10.93 -15.94
CA VAL A 65 13.80 -12.37 -15.96
C VAL A 65 13.45 -12.99 -14.60
N HIS A 66 13.85 -12.34 -13.51
CA HIS A 66 13.59 -12.80 -12.14
C HIS A 66 12.19 -12.43 -11.66
N PHE A 67 11.66 -11.29 -12.12
CA PHE A 67 10.33 -10.77 -11.77
C PHE A 67 9.34 -10.92 -12.93
N TYR A 68 9.43 -12.03 -13.67
CA TYR A 68 8.67 -12.26 -14.90
C TYR A 68 7.14 -12.11 -14.76
N PRO A 69 6.49 -12.35 -13.60
CA PRO A 69 5.07 -12.07 -13.46
C PRO A 69 4.68 -10.61 -13.76
N LEU A 70 5.59 -9.65 -13.56
CA LEU A 70 5.33 -8.23 -13.89
C LEU A 70 5.27 -7.96 -15.40
N ALA A 71 5.83 -8.84 -16.23
CA ALA A 71 5.78 -8.75 -17.70
C ALA A 71 4.56 -9.47 -18.30
N GLY A 72 3.63 -9.98 -17.48
CA GLY A 72 2.39 -10.60 -17.92
C GLY A 72 1.23 -9.62 -18.07
N GLN A 73 0.02 -10.16 -18.24
CA GLN A 73 -1.23 -9.41 -18.30
C GLN A 73 -2.28 -10.01 -17.37
N LEU A 74 -3.09 -9.15 -16.76
CA LEU A 74 -4.22 -9.58 -15.91
C LEU A 74 -5.46 -9.79 -16.77
N ARG A 75 -6.31 -10.74 -16.36
CA ARG A 75 -7.64 -10.94 -16.94
C ARG A 75 -8.69 -11.19 -15.87
N TRP A 76 -9.90 -10.70 -16.11
CA TRP A 76 -11.05 -10.94 -15.23
C TRP A 76 -11.55 -12.38 -15.37
N ILE A 77 -11.89 -12.98 -14.22
CA ILE A 77 -12.57 -14.28 -14.15
C ILE A 77 -13.84 -14.17 -13.29
N GLU A 78 -14.56 -15.28 -13.16
CA GLU A 78 -15.78 -15.36 -12.37
C GLU A 78 -15.62 -14.82 -10.94
N GLY A 79 -16.68 -14.20 -10.42
CA GLY A 79 -16.69 -13.64 -9.07
C GLY A 79 -15.85 -12.37 -8.92
N GLY A 80 -15.59 -11.67 -10.02
CA GLY A 80 -14.79 -10.44 -10.02
C GLY A 80 -13.36 -10.70 -9.58
N ARG A 81 -12.84 -11.91 -9.76
CA ARG A 81 -11.46 -12.29 -9.45
C ARG A 81 -10.57 -12.03 -10.67
N LEU A 82 -9.27 -12.06 -10.44
CA LEU A 82 -8.26 -11.89 -11.47
C LEU A 82 -7.38 -13.15 -11.55
N GLU A 83 -6.85 -13.43 -12.73
CA GLU A 83 -5.71 -14.31 -12.90
C GLU A 83 -4.65 -13.67 -13.78
N LEU A 84 -3.42 -14.17 -13.70
CA LEU A 84 -2.29 -13.65 -14.44
C LEU A 84 -1.95 -14.58 -15.60
N ASP A 85 -1.85 -14.03 -16.80
CA ASP A 85 -1.20 -14.69 -17.93
C ASP A 85 0.27 -14.25 -18.02
N CYS A 86 1.19 -15.14 -17.67
CA CYS A 86 2.62 -14.93 -17.87
C CYS A 86 2.97 -15.10 -19.34
N ASN A 87 2.84 -14.04 -20.13
CA ASN A 87 3.03 -14.06 -21.59
C ASN A 87 4.20 -13.17 -22.07
N ALA A 88 4.97 -12.60 -21.14
CA ALA A 88 6.15 -11.78 -21.42
C ALA A 88 5.89 -10.58 -22.35
N MET A 89 4.65 -10.05 -22.36
CA MET A 89 4.27 -8.84 -23.10
C MET A 89 5.01 -7.59 -22.63
N GLY A 90 5.60 -7.63 -21.43
CA GLY A 90 6.54 -6.63 -20.95
C GLY A 90 5.90 -5.51 -20.14
N VAL A 91 6.71 -4.49 -19.88
CA VAL A 91 6.37 -3.34 -19.02
C VAL A 91 6.63 -2.04 -19.75
N GLN A 92 5.97 -0.95 -19.37
CA GLN A 92 6.17 0.35 -20.03
C GLN A 92 7.26 1.16 -19.33
N ILE A 93 8.16 1.76 -20.10
CA ILE A 93 9.12 2.76 -19.62
C ILE A 93 9.11 4.02 -20.51
N SER A 94 9.12 5.18 -19.88
CA SER A 94 9.06 6.49 -20.55
C SER A 94 10.30 7.33 -20.22
N GLU A 95 10.91 7.94 -21.23
CA GLU A 95 11.93 8.97 -21.08
C GLU A 95 11.25 10.34 -21.11
N ALA A 96 11.40 11.13 -20.04
CA ALA A 96 10.76 12.44 -19.92
C ALA A 96 11.75 13.53 -19.48
N TYR A 97 11.40 14.77 -19.79
CA TYR A 97 12.19 15.96 -19.47
C TYR A 97 11.28 17.01 -18.85
N ALA A 98 11.81 17.73 -17.87
CA ALA A 98 11.14 18.86 -17.24
C ALA A 98 12.04 20.10 -17.33
N ASP A 99 11.48 21.21 -17.82
CA ASP A 99 12.23 22.47 -17.99
C ASP A 99 12.51 23.17 -16.65
N THR A 100 11.86 22.71 -15.58
CA THR A 100 12.01 23.24 -14.22
C THR A 100 13.18 22.62 -13.48
N LYS A 101 13.68 23.31 -12.44
CA LYS A 101 14.59 22.69 -11.46
C LYS A 101 13.81 21.86 -10.45
N LEU A 102 14.46 20.83 -9.93
CA LEU A 102 13.90 19.94 -8.93
C LEU A 102 13.49 20.68 -7.63
N ASP A 103 14.29 21.65 -7.18
CA ASP A 103 13.99 22.41 -5.95
C ASP A 103 12.76 23.33 -6.07
N GLU A 104 12.31 23.60 -7.29
CA GLU A 104 11.10 24.39 -7.56
C GLU A 104 9.80 23.58 -7.33
N LEU A 105 9.91 22.25 -7.17
CA LEU A 105 8.77 21.36 -6.83
C LEU A 105 8.37 21.41 -5.35
N GLY A 106 9.17 22.04 -4.49
CA GLY A 106 8.85 22.18 -3.07
C GLY A 106 9.03 20.88 -2.27
N ASP A 107 8.01 20.51 -1.50
CA ASP A 107 8.05 19.38 -0.56
C ASP A 107 7.62 18.04 -1.19
N PHE A 108 7.31 18.03 -2.49
CA PHE A 108 6.81 16.87 -3.23
C PHE A 108 5.50 16.29 -2.66
N ALA A 109 4.68 17.10 -1.99
CA ALA A 109 3.30 16.71 -1.71
C ALA A 109 2.60 16.31 -3.02
N PRO A 110 1.74 15.27 -3.02
CA PRO A 110 1.06 14.77 -4.22
C PRO A 110 -0.02 15.78 -4.66
N THR A 111 0.47 16.86 -5.25
CA THR A 111 -0.27 17.91 -5.94
C THR A 111 -0.26 17.57 -7.45
N GLY A 112 -1.09 18.24 -8.25
CA GLY A 112 -1.21 17.92 -9.68
C GLY A 112 0.13 17.88 -10.45
N VAL A 113 1.11 18.69 -10.06
CA VAL A 113 2.45 18.65 -10.67
C VAL A 113 3.21 17.36 -10.35
N VAL A 114 3.11 16.88 -9.11
CA VAL A 114 3.74 15.61 -8.70
C VAL A 114 3.01 14.43 -9.34
N GLU A 115 1.70 14.55 -9.59
CA GLU A 115 0.92 13.55 -10.33
C GLU A 115 1.35 13.43 -11.80
N ASP A 116 1.91 14.48 -12.41
CA ASP A 116 2.47 14.41 -13.77
C ASP A 116 3.85 13.73 -13.83
N LEU A 117 4.50 13.49 -12.68
CA LEU A 117 5.78 12.77 -12.59
C LEU A 117 5.63 11.25 -12.57
N VAL A 118 4.40 10.73 -12.44
CA VAL A 118 4.11 9.30 -12.47
C VAL A 118 3.41 8.91 -13.79
N PRO A 119 3.63 7.68 -14.29
CA PRO A 119 2.90 7.19 -15.45
C PRO A 119 1.39 7.20 -15.22
N LYS A 120 0.63 7.65 -16.23
CA LYS A 120 -0.84 7.61 -16.22
C LYS A 120 -1.34 6.36 -16.93
N ILE A 121 -2.45 5.82 -16.43
CA ILE A 121 -3.12 4.64 -16.99
C ILE A 121 -4.57 5.01 -17.26
N ASP A 122 -5.04 4.68 -18.45
CA ASP A 122 -6.44 4.81 -18.80
C ASP A 122 -7.21 3.57 -18.33
N TYR A 123 -7.82 3.68 -17.14
CA TYR A 123 -8.62 2.60 -16.58
C TYR A 123 -9.97 2.37 -17.29
N THR A 124 -10.25 3.07 -18.40
CA THR A 124 -11.43 2.83 -19.23
C THR A 124 -11.18 1.79 -20.33
N THR A 125 -9.91 1.47 -20.63
CA THR A 125 -9.56 0.40 -21.59
C THR A 125 -9.60 -0.98 -20.92
N PRO A 126 -9.63 -2.08 -21.69
CA PRO A 126 -9.57 -3.44 -21.14
C PRO A 126 -8.35 -3.68 -20.23
N ILE A 127 -8.52 -4.45 -19.16
CA ILE A 127 -7.45 -4.72 -18.17
C ILE A 127 -6.24 -5.44 -18.78
N GLU A 128 -6.48 -6.23 -19.83
CA GLU A 128 -5.47 -6.97 -20.57
C GLU A 128 -4.49 -6.03 -21.29
N GLU A 129 -4.89 -4.78 -21.56
CA GLU A 129 -4.05 -3.77 -22.19
C GLU A 129 -3.15 -3.02 -21.18
N TRP A 130 -3.36 -3.20 -19.87
CA TRP A 130 -2.62 -2.47 -18.85
C TRP A 130 -1.30 -3.16 -18.50
N PRO A 131 -0.13 -2.54 -18.73
CA PRO A 131 1.14 -3.07 -18.26
C PRO A 131 1.12 -3.15 -16.72
N LEU A 132 1.57 -4.26 -16.13
CA LEU A 132 1.53 -4.43 -14.67
C LEU A 132 2.58 -3.60 -13.93
N PHE A 133 3.55 -3.08 -14.68
CA PHE A 133 4.52 -2.11 -14.21
C PHE A 133 4.73 -1.02 -15.27
N LEU A 134 4.82 0.22 -14.80
CA LEU A 134 5.17 1.38 -15.60
C LEU A 134 6.23 2.20 -14.87
N ALA A 135 7.16 2.78 -15.62
CA ALA A 135 8.13 3.73 -15.09
C ALA A 135 8.27 4.96 -16.00
N GLN A 136 8.37 6.15 -15.40
CA GLN A 136 8.68 7.41 -16.07
C GLN A 136 9.96 7.99 -15.46
N LEU A 137 10.99 8.17 -16.30
CA LEU A 137 12.28 8.67 -15.87
C LEU A 137 12.39 10.12 -16.36
N THR A 138 12.13 11.04 -15.44
CA THR A 138 12.05 12.48 -15.73
C THR A 138 13.35 13.17 -15.35
N ARG A 139 14.05 13.76 -16.31
CA ARG A 139 15.25 14.58 -16.07
C ARG A 139 14.89 16.06 -15.98
N PHE A 140 15.31 16.70 -14.90
CA PHE A 140 15.10 18.13 -14.65
C PHE A 140 16.23 18.97 -15.26
N SER A 141 15.97 20.26 -15.50
CA SER A 141 16.96 21.20 -16.08
C SER A 141 18.21 21.38 -15.21
N CYS A 142 18.11 21.15 -13.89
CA CYS A 142 19.26 21.13 -12.98
C CYS A 142 20.05 19.81 -12.99
N GLY A 143 19.65 18.82 -13.80
CA GLY A 143 20.25 17.48 -13.81
C GLY A 143 19.72 16.53 -12.74
N GLY A 144 18.80 16.98 -11.87
CA GLY A 144 18.04 16.11 -10.97
C GLY A 144 17.15 15.14 -11.73
N ILE A 145 16.71 14.08 -11.06
CA ILE A 145 15.96 12.98 -11.69
C ILE A 145 14.79 12.59 -10.79
N CYS A 146 13.63 12.38 -11.39
CA CYS A 146 12.52 11.68 -10.78
C CYS A 146 12.32 10.35 -11.49
N VAL A 147 12.29 9.25 -10.74
CA VAL A 147 11.76 7.97 -11.22
C VAL A 147 10.35 7.83 -10.66
N GLY A 148 9.35 8.09 -11.49
CA GLY A 148 7.95 7.81 -11.17
C GLY A 148 7.61 6.38 -11.57
N THR A 149 6.92 5.64 -10.72
CA THR A 149 6.52 4.26 -10.98
C THR A 149 5.02 4.08 -10.76
N GLY A 150 4.44 3.13 -11.49
CA GLY A 150 3.11 2.59 -11.24
C GLY A 150 3.20 1.07 -11.22
N VAL A 151 2.92 0.45 -10.07
CA VAL A 151 2.95 -1.03 -9.92
C VAL A 151 1.52 -1.51 -9.70
N SER A 152 1.03 -2.48 -10.47
CA SER A 152 -0.27 -3.09 -10.25
C SER A 152 -0.37 -3.66 -8.83
N HIS A 153 -1.32 -3.16 -8.03
CA HIS A 153 -1.45 -3.58 -6.64
C HIS A 153 -1.88 -5.03 -6.51
N THR A 154 -2.56 -5.59 -7.51
CA THR A 154 -2.84 -7.03 -7.62
C THR A 154 -1.55 -7.86 -7.62
N MET A 155 -0.46 -7.33 -8.16
CA MET A 155 0.79 -8.07 -8.31
C MET A 155 1.71 -7.99 -7.11
N ALA A 156 1.73 -6.85 -6.42
CA ALA A 156 2.66 -6.61 -5.33
C ALA A 156 2.09 -5.66 -4.27
N ASP A 157 2.35 -5.98 -3.00
CA ASP A 157 2.26 -4.98 -1.92
C ASP A 157 3.48 -4.05 -1.92
N GLY A 158 3.48 -3.06 -1.02
CA GLY A 158 4.55 -2.07 -0.94
C GLY A 158 5.94 -2.66 -0.69
N LEU A 159 6.05 -3.77 0.05
CA LEU A 159 7.33 -4.42 0.32
C LEU A 159 7.85 -5.13 -0.93
N SER A 160 7.00 -5.92 -1.58
CA SER A 160 7.36 -6.61 -2.82
C SER A 160 7.69 -5.62 -3.94
N ALA A 161 6.91 -4.54 -4.09
CA ALA A 161 7.18 -3.48 -5.06
C ALA A 161 8.54 -2.81 -4.79
N THR A 162 8.85 -2.47 -3.54
CA THR A 162 10.12 -1.81 -3.20
C THR A 162 11.33 -2.74 -3.40
N ASN A 163 11.18 -4.04 -3.12
CA ASN A 163 12.21 -5.04 -3.41
C ASN A 163 12.50 -5.12 -4.91
N PHE A 164 11.47 -5.12 -5.76
CA PHE A 164 11.66 -5.08 -7.22
C PHE A 164 12.40 -3.82 -7.67
N ILE A 165 12.03 -2.64 -7.18
CA ILE A 165 12.72 -1.38 -7.51
C ILE A 165 14.18 -1.42 -7.04
N SER A 166 14.46 -1.97 -5.85
CA SER A 166 15.82 -2.14 -5.34
C SER A 166 16.66 -3.07 -6.21
N SER A 167 16.11 -4.21 -6.63
CA SER A 167 16.76 -5.15 -7.54
C SER A 167 17.04 -4.52 -8.91
N TRP A 168 16.06 -3.80 -9.46
CA TRP A 168 16.23 -3.05 -10.70
C TRP A 168 17.36 -2.01 -10.58
N ALA A 169 17.40 -1.25 -9.48
CA ALA A 169 18.46 -0.29 -9.21
C ALA A 169 19.84 -0.96 -9.04
N LYS A 170 19.93 -2.14 -8.41
CA LYS A 170 21.16 -2.93 -8.27
C LYS A 170 21.69 -3.36 -9.64
N LEU A 171 20.83 -3.90 -10.48
CA LEU A 171 21.17 -4.29 -11.86
C LEU A 171 21.58 -3.08 -12.71
N ALA A 172 20.94 -1.92 -12.53
CA ALA A 172 21.29 -0.69 -13.23
C ALA A 172 22.68 -0.14 -12.87
N ARG A 173 23.20 -0.49 -11.69
CA ARG A 173 24.60 -0.21 -11.30
C ARG A 173 25.61 -1.19 -11.92
N GLY A 174 25.14 -2.21 -12.62
CA GLY A 174 25.98 -3.26 -13.21
C GLY A 174 26.35 -4.37 -12.24
N CYS A 175 25.68 -4.46 -11.09
CA CYS A 175 25.80 -5.60 -10.17
C CYS A 175 24.83 -6.71 -10.59
N ASP A 176 25.08 -7.94 -10.15
CA ASP A 176 24.14 -9.06 -10.30
C ASP A 176 23.32 -9.25 -9.02
N LEU A 177 22.20 -9.98 -9.14
CA LEU A 177 21.43 -10.43 -7.99
C LEU A 177 22.04 -11.71 -7.42
N GLU A 178 22.07 -11.81 -6.10
CA GLU A 178 22.49 -12.99 -5.36
C GLU A 178 21.28 -13.92 -5.13
N ASP A 179 21.53 -15.21 -4.88
CA ASP A 179 20.46 -16.22 -4.72
C ASP A 179 19.40 -15.82 -3.68
N HIS A 180 19.84 -15.18 -2.58
CA HIS A 180 18.96 -14.73 -1.50
C HIS A 180 18.19 -13.44 -1.82
N GLU A 181 18.40 -12.82 -2.98
CA GLU A 181 17.68 -11.63 -3.48
C GLU A 181 16.67 -12.00 -4.57
N ILE A 182 16.70 -13.24 -5.07
CA ILE A 182 15.77 -13.74 -6.08
C ILE A 182 14.37 -13.85 -5.47
N PRO A 183 13.32 -13.33 -6.14
CA PRO A 183 11.97 -13.36 -5.59
C PRO A 183 11.43 -14.78 -5.52
N PHE A 184 10.74 -15.08 -4.42
CA PHE A 184 9.92 -16.27 -4.32
C PHE A 184 8.54 -16.00 -4.94
N LEU A 185 8.24 -16.65 -6.05
CA LEU A 185 7.09 -16.33 -6.92
C LEU A 185 5.89 -17.28 -6.77
N ASP A 186 6.03 -18.38 -6.03
CA ASP A 186 4.94 -19.33 -5.83
C ASP A 186 3.89 -18.75 -4.86
N ARG A 187 2.72 -18.39 -5.40
CA ARG A 187 1.64 -17.78 -4.62
C ARG A 187 0.78 -18.79 -3.87
N THR A 188 0.98 -20.09 -4.11
CA THR A 188 0.20 -21.15 -3.45
C THR A 188 0.47 -21.24 -1.95
N VAL A 189 1.57 -20.67 -1.46
CA VAL A 189 1.88 -20.52 -0.03
C VAL A 189 0.85 -19.69 0.75
N LEU A 190 0.03 -18.89 0.04
CA LEU A 190 -1.08 -18.11 0.59
C LEU A 190 -2.46 -18.61 0.15
N LYS A 191 -2.56 -19.87 -0.29
CA LYS A 191 -3.84 -20.48 -0.69
C LYS A 191 -4.74 -20.70 0.54
N SER A 192 -6.05 -20.58 0.34
CA SER A 192 -7.06 -20.99 1.33
C SER A 192 -7.00 -22.50 1.59
N SER A 193 -7.67 -22.96 2.65
CA SER A 193 -7.77 -24.38 2.96
C SER A 193 -8.48 -25.19 1.87
N GLU A 194 -8.04 -26.43 1.66
CA GLU A 194 -8.69 -27.41 0.80
C GLU A 194 -8.95 -28.70 1.60
N PRO A 195 -10.22 -29.09 1.85
CA PRO A 195 -11.46 -28.38 1.49
C PRO A 195 -11.62 -27.06 2.24
N LEU A 196 -12.41 -26.15 1.67
CA LEU A 196 -12.66 -24.83 2.25
C LEU A 196 -13.29 -24.94 3.63
N MET A 197 -12.69 -24.30 4.62
CA MET A 197 -13.19 -24.28 5.99
C MET A 197 -14.15 -23.12 6.21
N LYS A 198 -15.07 -23.27 7.17
CA LYS A 198 -15.93 -22.14 7.60
C LYS A 198 -15.08 -21.05 8.27
N PRO A 199 -15.45 -19.77 8.13
CA PRO A 199 -14.80 -18.68 8.87
C PRO A 199 -14.82 -18.94 10.38
N ARG A 200 -13.65 -18.80 11.01
CA ARG A 200 -13.41 -18.97 12.44
C ARG A 200 -13.54 -17.65 13.21
N PHE A 201 -13.58 -16.54 12.47
CA PHE A 201 -13.76 -15.19 12.96
C PHE A 201 -14.81 -14.47 12.13
N ASP A 202 -15.41 -13.43 12.69
CA ASP A 202 -16.43 -12.63 12.02
C ASP A 202 -15.88 -11.78 10.86
N HIS A 203 -14.55 -11.57 10.82
CA HIS A 203 -13.86 -10.72 9.85
C HIS A 203 -14.55 -9.34 9.69
N ILE A 204 -14.71 -8.65 10.82
CA ILE A 204 -15.44 -7.37 10.93
C ILE A 204 -14.94 -6.27 10.01
N THR A 205 -13.73 -6.40 9.45
CA THR A 205 -13.20 -5.57 8.37
C THR A 205 -14.12 -5.59 7.14
N TYR A 206 -14.74 -6.73 6.83
CA TYR A 206 -15.61 -6.90 5.65
C TYR A 206 -17.09 -7.04 6.02
N THR A 207 -17.41 -7.68 7.14
CA THR A 207 -18.80 -8.03 7.49
C THR A 207 -19.53 -6.90 8.21
N THR A 208 -18.81 -6.01 8.88
CA THR A 208 -19.39 -4.92 9.66
C THR A 208 -19.34 -3.60 8.91
N LYS A 209 -20.51 -2.98 8.72
CA LYS A 209 -20.64 -1.66 8.11
C LYS A 209 -19.84 -0.62 8.88
N SER A 210 -19.12 0.22 8.15
CA SER A 210 -18.40 1.35 8.76
C SER A 210 -19.37 2.32 9.43
N PRO A 211 -19.01 2.89 10.58
CA PRO A 211 -19.72 4.02 11.16
C PRO A 211 -19.97 5.13 10.12
N LEU A 212 -21.21 5.64 10.08
CA LEU A 212 -21.58 6.81 9.30
C LEU A 212 -21.55 8.06 10.19
N VAL A 213 -21.51 9.24 9.56
CA VAL A 213 -21.72 10.50 10.28
C VAL A 213 -23.15 10.48 10.87
N ILE A 214 -23.30 10.84 12.14
CA ILE A 214 -24.60 10.89 12.81
C ILE A 214 -25.56 11.76 12.00
N GLY A 215 -26.78 11.26 11.79
CA GLY A 215 -27.80 11.90 10.96
C GLY A 215 -27.74 11.57 9.47
N SER A 216 -26.71 10.84 9.02
CA SER A 216 -26.58 10.42 7.61
C SER A 216 -27.08 8.99 7.39
N LEU A 217 -27.75 8.76 6.25
CA LEU A 217 -28.23 7.44 5.83
C LEU A 217 -27.17 6.63 5.04
N ASP A 218 -26.25 7.34 4.38
CA ASP A 218 -25.13 6.78 3.64
C ASP A 218 -23.90 7.71 3.69
N ALA A 219 -22.83 7.34 2.98
CA ALA A 219 -21.58 8.11 2.93
C ALA A 219 -21.44 8.99 1.67
N LYS A 220 -22.48 9.12 0.83
CA LYS A 220 -22.35 9.74 -0.51
C LYS A 220 -22.00 11.23 -0.43
N GLU A 221 -22.62 11.95 0.51
CA GLU A 221 -22.32 13.37 0.68
C GLU A 221 -20.89 13.59 1.17
N GLU A 222 -20.41 12.76 2.10
CA GLU A 222 -18.99 12.79 2.51
C GLU A 222 -18.04 12.40 1.36
N GLN A 223 -18.44 11.44 0.52
CA GLN A 223 -17.66 11.01 -0.65
C GLN A 223 -17.51 12.09 -1.71
N LYS A 224 -18.42 13.07 -1.79
CA LYS A 224 -18.35 14.18 -2.75
C LYS A 224 -17.49 15.35 -2.27
N LYS A 225 -17.20 15.45 -0.97
CA LYS A 225 -16.45 16.58 -0.40
C LYS A 225 -15.04 16.66 -0.98
N GLU A 226 -14.61 17.86 -1.34
CA GLU A 226 -13.23 18.08 -1.78
C GLU A 226 -12.24 17.67 -0.69
N THR A 227 -11.12 17.08 -1.09
CA THR A 227 -10.03 16.69 -0.18
C THR A 227 -8.72 17.24 -0.70
N SER A 228 -7.88 17.72 0.22
CA SER A 228 -6.51 18.12 -0.07
C SER A 228 -5.51 17.18 0.61
N VAL A 229 -4.30 17.11 0.07
CA VAL A 229 -3.19 16.36 0.68
C VAL A 229 -2.16 17.33 1.26
N THR A 230 -1.58 16.98 2.40
CA THR A 230 -0.50 17.75 3.04
C THR A 230 0.53 16.82 3.65
N LEU A 231 1.79 17.22 3.63
CA LEU A 231 2.89 16.49 4.27
C LEU A 231 3.17 17.09 5.66
N LEU A 232 2.99 16.26 6.69
CA LEU A 232 3.26 16.64 8.08
C LEU A 232 4.52 15.94 8.58
N LYS A 233 5.59 16.71 8.76
CA LYS A 233 6.86 16.20 9.26
C LYS A 233 6.85 16.12 10.78
N LEU A 234 7.19 14.94 11.31
CA LEU A 234 7.47 14.76 12.75
C LEU A 234 8.99 14.69 12.96
N THR A 235 9.51 15.50 13.89
CA THR A 235 10.92 15.43 14.30
C THR A 235 11.17 14.20 15.18
N ARG A 236 12.44 13.84 15.35
CA ARG A 236 12.83 12.74 16.26
C ARG A 236 12.32 12.99 17.68
N GLU A 237 12.46 14.21 18.17
CA GLU A 237 12.05 14.62 19.52
C GLU A 237 10.53 14.53 19.68
N GLN A 238 9.77 14.91 18.65
CA GLN A 238 8.31 14.77 18.65
C GLN A 238 7.87 13.30 18.65
N VAL A 239 8.53 12.45 17.85
CA VAL A 239 8.24 11.01 17.81
C VAL A 239 8.54 10.35 19.16
N GLU A 240 9.70 10.63 19.76
CA GLU A 240 10.03 10.11 21.09
C GLU A 240 9.08 10.69 22.16
N GLY A 241 8.70 11.96 22.07
CA GLY A 241 7.70 12.57 22.94
C GLY A 241 6.34 11.87 22.87
N LEU A 242 5.86 11.54 21.66
CA LEU A 242 4.62 10.77 21.48
C LEU A 242 4.73 9.36 22.05
N LYS A 243 5.84 8.68 21.78
CA LYS A 243 6.10 7.33 22.31
C LYS A 243 6.16 7.31 23.83
N ASN A 244 6.83 8.28 24.44
CA ASN A 244 6.91 8.41 25.90
C ASN A 244 5.55 8.71 26.51
N ARG A 245 4.77 9.64 25.95
CA ARG A 245 3.40 9.93 26.41
C ARG A 245 2.50 8.70 26.37
N ALA A 246 2.53 7.95 25.26
CA ALA A 246 1.75 6.72 25.14
C ALA A 246 2.13 5.65 26.17
N ASN A 247 3.38 5.63 26.64
CA ASN A 247 3.88 4.61 27.58
C ASN A 247 3.87 5.04 29.05
N ASN A 248 4.01 6.33 29.35
CA ASN A 248 4.04 6.84 30.73
C ASN A 248 2.62 6.99 31.33
N GLU A 249 1.61 7.11 30.48
CA GLU A 249 0.20 7.19 30.90
C GLU A 249 -0.42 5.80 31.17
N THR A 250 0.33 4.71 30.96
CA THR A 250 -0.09 3.34 31.28
C THR A 250 -0.11 3.17 32.79
N PRO A 251 -1.21 2.69 33.41
CA PRO A 251 -1.24 2.47 34.85
C PRO A 251 -0.08 1.53 35.23
N HIS A 252 0.86 2.03 36.02
CA HIS A 252 1.77 1.17 36.77
C HIS A 252 0.89 0.21 37.59
N GLN A 253 0.93 -1.08 37.29
CA GLN A 253 0.41 -2.09 38.19
C GLN A 253 1.55 -2.72 39.00
N GLU A 254 1.20 -3.01 40.23
CA GLU A 254 2.00 -3.48 41.35
C GLU A 254 2.90 -4.66 40.98
N ASN A 255 4.08 -4.72 41.62
CA ASN A 255 5.09 -5.79 41.56
C ASN A 255 6.14 -5.74 40.43
N GLY A 256 6.29 -4.63 39.72
CA GLY A 256 7.55 -4.29 39.03
C GLY A 256 7.90 -5.09 37.77
N VAL A 257 7.00 -5.94 37.27
CA VAL A 257 7.16 -6.65 35.99
C VAL A 257 5.90 -6.44 35.14
N SER A 258 5.97 -5.51 34.18
CA SER A 258 4.93 -5.40 33.14
C SER A 258 5.09 -6.55 32.16
N THR A 259 4.09 -7.42 32.06
CA THR A 259 4.00 -8.47 31.02
C THR A 259 3.65 -7.90 29.64
N ILE A 260 3.29 -6.62 29.56
CA ILE A 260 2.84 -5.97 28.34
C ILE A 260 3.98 -5.12 27.75
N ARG A 261 4.31 -5.36 26.47
CA ARG A 261 5.32 -4.58 25.75
C ARG A 261 4.93 -3.09 25.65
N PRO A 262 5.90 -2.16 25.65
CA PRO A 262 5.65 -0.75 25.36
C PRO A 262 5.00 -0.54 23.99
N TYR A 263 4.19 0.53 23.86
CA TYR A 263 3.69 1.03 22.59
C TYR A 263 4.84 1.43 21.67
N SER A 264 4.75 0.95 20.44
CA SER A 264 5.65 1.23 19.33
C SER A 264 5.45 2.67 18.82
N ARG A 265 6.41 3.14 18.02
CA ARG A 265 6.30 4.44 17.32
C ARG A 265 5.06 4.48 16.43
N TYR A 266 4.76 3.38 15.73
CA TYR A 266 3.57 3.28 14.89
C TYR A 266 2.28 3.43 15.69
N GLU A 267 2.13 2.68 16.79
CA GLU A 267 0.93 2.74 17.66
C GLU A 267 0.75 4.15 18.25
N ALA A 268 1.83 4.78 18.73
CA ALA A 268 1.78 6.12 19.32
C ALA A 268 1.45 7.22 18.30
N ILE A 269 2.11 7.21 17.13
CA ILE A 269 1.86 8.19 16.06
C ILE A 269 0.45 8.03 15.50
N SER A 270 0.05 6.79 15.20
CA SER A 270 -1.28 6.49 14.66
C SER A 270 -2.40 6.85 15.63
N GLY A 271 -2.22 6.55 16.93
CA GLY A 271 -3.17 6.94 17.96
C GLY A 271 -3.28 8.46 18.05
N HIS A 272 -2.15 9.17 17.98
CA HIS A 272 -2.13 10.62 17.99
C HIS A 272 -2.83 11.21 16.76
N MET A 273 -2.57 10.68 15.56
CA MET A 273 -3.26 11.08 14.33
C MET A 273 -4.78 10.89 14.44
N TRP A 274 -5.23 9.75 14.97
CA TRP A 274 -6.65 9.48 15.14
C TRP A 274 -7.31 10.46 16.11
N ARG A 275 -6.64 10.81 17.22
CA ARG A 275 -7.11 11.85 18.15
C ARG A 275 -7.17 13.23 17.49
N CYS A 276 -6.17 13.60 16.69
CA CYS A 276 -6.17 14.88 15.96
C CYS A 276 -7.30 14.94 14.92
N VAL A 277 -7.54 13.86 14.17
CA VAL A 277 -8.67 13.75 13.24
C VAL A 277 -10.01 13.88 13.97
N GLY A 278 -10.14 13.22 15.13
CA GLY A 278 -11.30 13.36 16.01
C GLY A 278 -11.51 14.82 16.44
N LYS A 279 -10.46 15.53 16.86
CA LYS A 279 -10.54 16.97 17.23
C LYS A 279 -11.05 17.85 16.11
N VAL A 280 -10.57 17.63 14.88
CA VAL A 280 -10.90 18.48 13.73
C VAL A 280 -12.30 18.19 13.18
N ARG A 281 -12.76 16.94 13.27
CA ARG A 281 -14.07 16.51 12.74
C ARG A 281 -15.19 16.50 13.79
N HIS A 282 -14.87 16.72 15.05
CA HIS A 282 -15.84 16.74 16.14
C HIS A 282 -16.81 17.91 15.98
N VAL A 283 -18.10 17.60 16.13
CA VAL A 283 -19.18 18.58 16.15
C VAL A 283 -19.71 18.59 17.58
N PRO A 284 -19.80 19.76 18.27
CA PRO A 284 -20.15 19.85 19.69
C PRO A 284 -21.42 19.10 20.10
N ASP A 285 -22.43 19.03 19.23
CA ASP A 285 -23.70 18.34 19.54
C ASP A 285 -23.66 16.83 19.23
N HIS A 286 -22.58 16.33 18.64
CA HIS A 286 -22.41 14.94 18.21
C HIS A 286 -21.26 14.25 18.95
N ASP A 287 -21.15 14.46 20.27
CA ASP A 287 -20.15 13.81 21.13
C ASP A 287 -20.10 12.27 21.02
N ASN A 288 -21.24 11.67 20.68
CA ASN A 288 -21.41 10.24 20.51
C ASN A 288 -21.07 9.73 19.10
N GLN A 289 -20.39 10.52 18.25
CA GLN A 289 -20.00 10.10 16.90
C GLN A 289 -19.07 8.86 16.95
N PRO A 290 -19.52 7.69 16.47
CA PRO A 290 -18.65 6.52 16.36
C PRO A 290 -17.62 6.69 15.24
N THR A 291 -16.43 6.14 15.47
CA THR A 291 -15.31 6.12 14.54
C THR A 291 -14.50 4.85 14.73
N ARG A 292 -13.84 4.39 13.66
CA ARG A 292 -12.86 3.29 13.71
C ARG A 292 -11.67 3.58 12.80
N VAL A 293 -10.57 2.89 13.06
CA VAL A 293 -9.38 2.92 12.22
C VAL A 293 -9.23 1.60 11.47
N ARG A 294 -9.07 1.65 10.15
CA ARG A 294 -8.60 0.52 9.34
C ARG A 294 -7.08 0.53 9.25
N ILE A 295 -6.48 -0.64 9.42
CA ILE A 295 -5.03 -0.83 9.47
C ILE A 295 -4.66 -1.96 8.51
N LEU A 296 -3.51 -1.82 7.85
CA LEU A 296 -2.89 -2.85 7.03
C LEU A 296 -1.76 -3.53 7.83
N VAL A 297 -1.76 -4.86 7.88
CA VAL A 297 -0.80 -5.66 8.65
C VAL A 297 -0.05 -6.59 7.71
N ASP A 298 1.28 -6.52 7.70
CA ASP A 298 2.14 -7.48 7.02
C ASP A 298 2.05 -8.85 7.73
N VAL A 299 1.70 -9.88 6.98
CA VAL A 299 1.47 -11.24 7.50
C VAL A 299 2.65 -12.19 7.28
N ARG A 300 3.70 -11.78 6.55
CA ARG A 300 4.85 -12.64 6.20
C ARG A 300 5.42 -13.39 7.42
N ASN A 301 5.61 -12.67 8.52
CA ASN A 301 6.18 -13.19 9.76
C ASN A 301 5.15 -13.58 10.83
N ARG A 302 3.85 -13.56 10.49
CA ARG A 302 2.75 -13.90 11.40
C ARG A 302 2.14 -15.27 11.12
N LEU A 303 2.41 -15.82 9.94
CA LEU A 303 2.06 -17.17 9.57
C LEU A 303 3.02 -18.17 10.24
N ASN A 304 2.53 -19.38 10.48
CA ASN A 304 3.31 -20.50 10.98
C ASN A 304 3.16 -21.72 10.04
N PRO A 305 4.21 -22.08 9.26
CA PRO A 305 5.51 -21.41 9.17
C PRO A 305 5.40 -20.00 8.54
N PRO A 306 6.38 -19.10 8.79
CA PRO A 306 6.47 -17.82 8.08
C PRO A 306 6.55 -18.00 6.58
N LEU A 307 6.18 -16.96 5.81
CA LEU A 307 6.37 -17.00 4.37
C LEU A 307 7.84 -17.12 4.00
N PRO A 308 8.14 -17.77 2.85
CA PRO A 308 9.50 -17.82 2.33
C PRO A 308 10.10 -16.41 2.23
N PRO A 309 11.40 -16.26 2.56
CA PRO A 309 12.14 -15.06 2.26
C PRO A 309 11.93 -14.61 0.81
N GLN A 310 11.91 -13.30 0.57
CA GLN A 310 11.73 -12.70 -0.75
C GLN A 310 10.38 -13.05 -1.44
N TYR A 311 9.35 -13.50 -0.70
CA TYR A 311 7.99 -13.63 -1.23
C TYR A 311 7.55 -12.37 -2.00
N PHE A 312 7.22 -12.55 -3.28
CA PHE A 312 6.82 -11.49 -4.19
C PHE A 312 5.33 -11.61 -4.55
N GLY A 313 4.52 -10.77 -3.91
CA GLY A 313 3.07 -10.77 -4.00
C GLY A 313 2.47 -9.89 -2.92
N ASN A 314 1.15 -9.90 -2.77
CA ASN A 314 0.52 -9.28 -1.61
C ASN A 314 0.54 -10.24 -0.43
N ALA A 315 1.12 -9.83 0.69
CA ALA A 315 0.98 -10.53 1.97
C ALA A 315 0.55 -9.54 3.06
N ILE A 316 -0.60 -8.90 2.84
CA ILE A 316 -1.19 -7.90 3.73
C ILE A 316 -2.58 -8.35 4.13
N CYS A 317 -2.89 -8.29 5.42
CA CYS A 317 -4.25 -8.46 5.94
C CYS A 317 -4.76 -7.13 6.50
N ALA A 318 -6.01 -6.78 6.17
CA ALA A 318 -6.66 -5.60 6.70
C ALA A 318 -7.43 -5.93 7.98
N THR A 319 -7.22 -5.12 9.02
CA THR A 319 -7.96 -5.19 10.29
C THR A 319 -8.59 -3.82 10.60
N VAL A 320 -9.54 -3.79 11.54
CA VAL A 320 -10.17 -2.56 12.03
C VAL A 320 -10.18 -2.54 13.54
N THR A 321 -10.07 -1.36 14.13
CA THR A 321 -10.30 -1.19 15.57
C THR A 321 -11.76 -1.44 15.92
N SER A 322 -12.03 -1.77 17.19
CA SER A 322 -13.37 -1.61 17.74
C SER A 322 -13.84 -0.15 17.59
N ASN A 323 -15.15 0.04 17.51
CA ASN A 323 -15.73 1.39 17.43
C ASN A 323 -15.36 2.16 18.69
N CYS A 324 -14.85 3.37 18.50
CA CYS A 324 -14.59 4.36 19.54
C CYS A 324 -15.47 5.57 19.32
N LEU A 325 -15.69 6.37 20.35
CA LEU A 325 -16.38 7.66 20.23
C LEU A 325 -15.36 8.78 20.06
N TYR A 326 -15.73 9.85 19.34
CA TYR A 326 -14.90 11.06 19.32
C TYR A 326 -14.68 11.61 20.73
N SER A 327 -15.71 11.69 21.57
CA SER A 327 -15.60 12.09 22.98
C SER A 327 -14.55 11.29 23.76
N ASP A 328 -14.50 9.97 23.56
CA ASP A 328 -13.51 9.08 24.17
C ASP A 328 -12.08 9.39 23.68
N LEU A 329 -11.89 9.56 22.38
CA LEU A 329 -10.58 9.92 21.82
C LEU A 329 -10.08 11.28 22.33
N LEU A 330 -10.98 12.22 22.60
CA LEU A 330 -10.66 13.55 23.08
C LEU A 330 -10.32 13.57 24.56
N SER A 331 -11.16 12.93 25.38
CA SER A 331 -11.06 12.94 26.84
C SER A 331 -10.00 11.98 27.38
N LYS A 332 -9.80 10.81 26.74
CA LYS A 332 -8.88 9.78 27.22
C LYS A 332 -7.41 10.05 26.83
N PRO A 333 -6.45 9.53 27.62
CA PRO A 333 -5.02 9.62 27.32
C PRO A 333 -4.61 9.00 25.97
N LEU A 334 -3.39 9.29 25.51
CA LEU A 334 -2.92 8.81 24.19
C LEU A 334 -2.87 7.27 24.13
N ASN A 335 -2.53 6.64 25.25
CA ASN A 335 -2.46 5.19 25.38
C ASN A 335 -3.78 4.48 25.09
N TYR A 336 -4.94 5.12 25.29
CA TYR A 336 -6.24 4.56 24.95
C TYR A 336 -6.35 4.32 23.44
N SER A 337 -6.08 5.35 22.64
CA SER A 337 -6.11 5.25 21.18
C SER A 337 -5.01 4.31 20.64
N ALA A 338 -3.82 4.32 21.24
CA ALA A 338 -2.74 3.39 20.89
C ALA A 338 -3.09 1.93 21.25
N GLY A 339 -3.78 1.71 22.38
CA GLY A 339 -4.31 0.43 22.82
C GLY A 339 -5.32 -0.15 21.85
N LYS A 340 -6.25 0.67 21.35
CA LYS A 340 -7.24 0.24 20.35
C LYS A 340 -6.60 -0.22 19.05
N LEU A 341 -5.54 0.47 18.61
CA LEU A 341 -4.75 0.04 17.45
C LEU A 341 -4.01 -1.27 17.72
N ARG A 342 -3.41 -1.40 18.91
CA ARG A 342 -2.75 -2.64 19.33
C ARG A 342 -3.69 -3.83 19.32
N GLU A 343 -4.86 -3.72 19.95
CA GLU A 343 -5.89 -4.77 20.00
C GLU A 343 -6.22 -5.28 18.58
N ALA A 344 -6.45 -4.35 17.64
CA ALA A 344 -6.76 -4.69 16.25
C ALA A 344 -5.58 -5.39 15.53
N ILE A 345 -4.35 -4.92 15.75
CA ILE A 345 -3.14 -5.47 15.15
C ILE A 345 -2.83 -6.86 15.71
N GLU A 346 -2.99 -7.07 17.01
CA GLU A 346 -2.68 -8.34 17.69
C GLU A 346 -3.73 -9.42 17.40
N THR A 347 -4.93 -9.03 16.96
CA THR A 347 -5.96 -9.96 16.45
C THR A 347 -5.50 -10.72 15.19
N VAL A 348 -4.58 -10.15 14.40
CA VAL A 348 -4.08 -10.76 13.15
C VAL A 348 -3.02 -11.83 13.45
N THR A 349 -3.47 -12.96 14.00
CA THR A 349 -2.67 -14.16 14.26
C THR A 349 -2.64 -15.10 13.05
N ASP A 350 -1.79 -16.14 13.05
CA ASP A 350 -1.80 -17.19 12.01
C ASP A 350 -3.21 -17.73 11.74
N GLU A 351 -3.95 -18.08 12.80
CA GLU A 351 -5.30 -18.62 12.69
C GLU A 351 -6.28 -17.60 12.06
N TYR A 352 -6.17 -16.33 12.46
CA TYR A 352 -6.98 -15.25 11.88
C TYR A 352 -6.67 -15.07 10.39
N ILE A 353 -5.40 -15.07 10.01
CA ILE A 353 -4.96 -14.90 8.62
C ILE A 353 -5.48 -16.05 7.75
N ARG A 354 -5.33 -17.30 8.21
CA ARG A 354 -5.88 -18.48 7.50
C ARG A 354 -7.39 -18.38 7.38
N SER A 355 -8.08 -17.96 8.44
CA SER A 355 -9.53 -17.79 8.39
C SER A 355 -9.97 -16.68 7.45
N ASN A 356 -9.17 -15.62 7.35
CA ASN A 356 -9.43 -14.51 6.45
C ASN A 356 -9.31 -14.97 4.99
N PHE A 357 -8.32 -15.79 4.64
CA PHE A 357 -8.24 -16.36 3.30
C PHE A 357 -9.40 -17.31 2.99
N ASP A 358 -9.80 -18.16 3.94
CA ASP A 358 -11.00 -19.00 3.74
C ASP A 358 -12.27 -18.15 3.55
N PHE A 359 -12.41 -17.05 4.32
CA PHE A 359 -13.51 -16.12 4.17
C PHE A 359 -13.53 -15.49 2.78
N ILE A 360 -12.39 -14.97 2.30
CA ILE A 360 -12.27 -14.36 0.96
C ILE A 360 -12.59 -15.40 -0.12
N ALA A 361 -12.02 -16.61 -0.04
CA ALA A 361 -12.27 -17.70 -0.98
C ALA A 361 -13.76 -18.10 -1.03
N SER A 362 -14.46 -18.07 0.11
CA SER A 362 -15.90 -18.37 0.19
C SER A 362 -16.82 -17.31 -0.44
N GLN A 363 -16.30 -16.12 -0.74
CA GLN A 363 -17.13 -15.06 -1.34
C GLN A 363 -17.41 -15.35 -2.81
N LYS A 364 -18.70 -15.24 -3.19
CA LYS A 364 -19.13 -15.33 -4.59
C LYS A 364 -18.56 -14.21 -5.46
N HIS A 365 -18.33 -13.04 -4.87
CA HIS A 365 -17.76 -11.89 -5.56
C HIS A 365 -16.82 -11.13 -4.62
N VAL A 366 -15.61 -10.77 -5.08
CA VAL A 366 -14.59 -10.10 -4.24
C VAL A 366 -14.54 -8.59 -4.42
N GLY A 367 -15.30 -8.02 -5.36
CA GLY A 367 -15.29 -6.58 -5.66
C GLY A 367 -15.53 -5.68 -4.44
N GLY A 368 -16.52 -6.00 -3.60
CA GLY A 368 -16.82 -5.28 -2.36
C GLY A 368 -15.75 -5.40 -1.26
N LEU A 369 -14.81 -6.35 -1.39
CA LEU A 369 -13.70 -6.53 -0.44
C LEU A 369 -12.50 -5.65 -0.78
N ARG A 370 -12.36 -5.23 -2.04
CA ARG A 370 -11.26 -4.39 -2.52
C ARG A 370 -11.43 -2.96 -2.04
N ASN A 371 -10.95 -2.65 -0.84
CA ASN A 371 -11.07 -1.31 -0.27
C ASN A 371 -9.72 -0.58 -0.15
N SER A 372 -9.56 0.57 -0.82
CA SER A 372 -8.39 1.43 -0.76
C SER A 372 -8.73 2.87 -1.17
N PHE A 373 -7.87 3.81 -0.84
CA PHE A 373 -8.08 5.24 -1.12
C PHE A 373 -7.82 5.65 -2.57
N HIS A 374 -7.03 4.86 -3.32
CA HIS A 374 -6.57 5.22 -4.67
C HIS A 374 -7.65 5.14 -5.77
N ILE A 375 -8.87 4.74 -5.43
CA ILE A 375 -9.97 4.45 -6.38
C ILE A 375 -11.14 5.44 -6.28
N ARG A 376 -10.97 6.58 -5.60
CA ARG A 376 -12.03 7.59 -5.49
C ARG A 376 -12.45 8.04 -6.91
N GLY A 377 -13.70 7.80 -7.27
CA GLY A 377 -14.25 8.14 -8.59
C GLY A 377 -14.31 6.99 -9.61
N LEU A 378 -13.69 5.83 -9.33
CA LEU A 378 -13.69 4.66 -10.24
C LEU A 378 -14.84 3.67 -9.98
N GLY A 379 -16.00 4.15 -9.49
CA GLY A 379 -17.23 3.33 -9.41
C GLY A 379 -17.11 2.07 -8.53
N THR A 380 -16.53 2.19 -7.34
CA THR A 380 -16.21 1.05 -6.45
C THR A 380 -17.43 0.65 -5.61
N GLU A 381 -17.66 -0.65 -5.43
CA GLU A 381 -18.62 -1.18 -4.44
C GLU A 381 -18.11 -1.14 -2.99
N ALA A 382 -16.86 -0.72 -2.77
CA ALA A 382 -16.21 -0.78 -1.48
C ALA A 382 -16.72 0.30 -0.49
N PRO A 383 -16.77 -0.01 0.81
CA PRO A 383 -17.18 0.96 1.83
C PRO A 383 -16.31 2.21 1.86
N PHE A 384 -16.91 3.39 2.04
CA PHE A 384 -16.15 4.62 2.25
C PHE A 384 -15.26 4.55 3.50
N LEU A 385 -13.98 4.90 3.34
CA LEU A 385 -12.98 4.86 4.41
C LEU A 385 -12.74 6.22 5.10
N GLY A 386 -13.34 7.29 4.60
CA GLY A 386 -13.17 8.65 5.13
C GLY A 386 -14.06 8.92 6.36
N ASN A 387 -14.38 10.21 6.57
CA ASN A 387 -15.19 10.71 7.69
C ASN A 387 -16.45 9.84 7.93
N PRO A 388 -16.75 9.38 9.17
CA PRO A 388 -16.09 9.66 10.46
C PRO A 388 -14.86 8.79 10.78
N ASN A 389 -14.50 7.88 9.89
CA ASN A 389 -13.45 6.89 10.08
C ASN A 389 -12.08 7.39 9.59
N LEU A 390 -11.07 6.55 9.81
CA LEU A 390 -9.71 6.75 9.37
C LEU A 390 -9.16 5.44 8.81
N SER A 391 -8.29 5.49 7.82
CA SER A 391 -7.53 4.31 7.38
C SER A 391 -6.06 4.71 7.25
N LEU A 392 -5.18 3.83 7.75
CA LEU A 392 -3.76 4.09 7.92
C LEU A 392 -2.93 3.05 7.16
N GLY A 393 -2.12 3.53 6.23
CA GLY A 393 -1.02 2.77 5.63
C GLY A 393 0.32 3.20 6.24
N SER A 394 1.20 2.26 6.56
CA SER A 394 2.54 2.54 7.09
C SER A 394 3.60 2.06 6.13
N TRP A 395 4.50 2.96 5.74
CA TRP A 395 5.67 2.65 4.92
C TRP A 395 6.96 2.64 5.74
N MET A 396 6.87 2.74 7.08
CA MET A 396 8.03 2.91 7.99
C MET A 396 9.06 1.78 7.94
N ASN A 397 8.68 0.60 7.44
CA ASN A 397 9.54 -0.58 7.37
C ASN A 397 9.85 -0.99 5.91
N LEU A 398 9.45 -0.20 4.91
CA LEU A 398 9.80 -0.47 3.52
C LEU A 398 11.28 -0.10 3.27
N PRO A 399 12.04 -0.91 2.51
CA PRO A 399 13.45 -0.66 2.24
C PRO A 399 13.61 0.40 1.12
N VAL A 400 13.50 1.69 1.47
CA VAL A 400 13.59 2.83 0.51
C VAL A 400 15.01 3.36 0.38
#